data_AF-A0A964NU83-F1
#
_entry.id   AF-A0A964NU83-F1
#
_cell.length_a   1.000
_cell.length_b   1.000
_cell.length_c   1.000
_cell.angle_alpha   90.00
_cell.angle_beta   90.00
_cell.angle_gamma   90.00
#
_symmetry.space_group_name_H-M   'P 1'
#
loop_
_entity.id
_entity.type
_entity.pdbx_description
1 polymer ?
#
loop_
_entity_poly.entity_id
_entity_poly.type
_entity_poly.pdbx_seq_one_letter_code
_entity_poly.pdbx_strand_id
1 'polypeptide(L)'
;MPVTLSIKNAPDDVVNRLKDRARRHHRSLQGELLSIIEEAVNGAPTLSAGEVLAEVRRLGLKTPADSSAIIRADRDARPRR
;
A
#
# COMPACT_ATOMS: atom_id res chain seq x y z
N MET A 1 -17.97 8.59 -19.35
CA MET A 1 -18.11 10.06 -19.50
C MET A 1 -17.18 10.71 -18.47
N PRO A 2 -16.29 11.65 -18.84
CA PRO A 2 -15.45 12.34 -17.85
C PRO A 2 -16.33 13.21 -16.94
N VAL A 3 -16.11 13.13 -15.63
CA VAL A 3 -16.81 13.92 -14.61
C VAL A 3 -15.80 14.82 -13.93
N THR A 4 -16.04 16.12 -13.93
CA THR A 4 -15.18 17.10 -13.25
C THR A 4 -15.73 17.39 -11.85
N LEU A 5 -14.91 17.16 -10.82
CA LEU A 5 -15.22 17.53 -9.44
C LEU A 5 -14.52 18.84 -9.10
N SER A 6 -15.26 19.80 -8.54
CA SER A 6 -14.72 21.09 -8.10
C SER A 6 -15.12 21.36 -6.66
N ILE A 7 -14.14 21.71 -5.82
CA ILE A 7 -14.35 22.06 -4.42
C ILE A 7 -14.26 23.57 -4.30
N LYS A 8 -15.37 24.23 -3.93
CA LYS A 8 -15.39 25.68 -3.68
C LYS A 8 -14.92 25.95 -2.25
N ASN A 9 -14.16 27.03 -2.06
CA ASN A 9 -13.67 27.51 -0.76
C ASN A 9 -12.88 26.44 0.02
N ALA A 10 -11.97 25.74 -0.65
CA ALA A 10 -11.06 24.83 0.04
C ALA A 10 -10.13 25.63 0.97
N PRO A 11 -10.05 25.28 2.28
CA PRO A 11 -9.13 25.92 3.20
C PRO A 11 -7.67 25.80 2.74
N ASP A 12 -6.90 26.88 2.82
CA ASP A 12 -5.53 26.93 2.31
C ASP A 12 -4.60 25.92 3.02
N ASP A 13 -4.83 25.66 4.31
CA ASP A 13 -4.09 24.67 5.09
C ASP A 13 -4.30 23.24 4.53
N VAL A 14 -5.53 22.90 4.16
CA VAL A 14 -5.87 21.62 3.55
C VAL A 14 -5.22 21.49 2.18
N VAL A 15 -5.28 22.54 1.35
CA VAL A 15 -4.64 22.55 0.02
C VAL A 15 -3.12 22.41 0.13
N ASN A 16 -2.49 23.07 1.10
CA ASN A 16 -1.05 22.96 1.33
C ASN A 16 -0.64 21.56 1.77
N ARG A 17 -1.36 20.96 2.73
CA ARG A 17 -1.13 19.57 3.14
C ARG A 17 -1.32 18.58 1.98
N LEU A 18 -2.28 18.84 1.10
CA LEU A 18 -2.52 18.01 -0.08
C LEU A 18 -1.37 18.14 -1.09
N LYS A 19 -0.84 19.35 -1.32
CA LYS A 19 0.35 19.57 -2.16
C LYS A 19 1.58 18.86 -1.62
N ASP A 20 1.81 18.93 -0.30
CA ASP A 20 2.93 18.23 0.36
C ASP A 20 2.80 16.71 0.23
N ARG A 21 1.58 16.19 0.38
CA ARG A 21 1.29 14.77 0.16
C ARG A 21 1.54 14.39 -1.30
N ALA A 22 1.00 15.12 -2.26
CA ALA A 22 1.21 14.87 -3.69
C ALA A 22 2.69 14.83 -4.08
N ARG A 23 3.52 15.76 -3.54
CA ARG A 23 4.97 15.78 -3.74
C ARG A 23 5.65 14.51 -3.23
N ARG A 24 5.28 14.04 -2.02
CA ARG A 24 5.82 12.80 -1.42
C ARG A 24 5.45 11.55 -2.21
N HIS A 25 4.25 11.53 -2.78
CA HIS A 25 3.78 10.42 -3.60
C HIS A 25 4.17 10.54 -5.09
N HIS A 26 4.93 11.58 -5.46
CA HIS A 26 5.33 11.88 -6.84
C HIS A 26 4.15 11.96 -7.82
N ARG A 27 3.01 12.50 -7.35
CA ARG A 27 1.76 12.63 -8.12
C ARG A 27 1.40 14.10 -8.32
N SER A 28 0.59 14.37 -9.35
CA SER A 28 -0.06 15.67 -9.51
C SER A 28 -1.09 15.89 -8.40
N LEU A 29 -1.46 17.15 -8.14
CA LEU A 29 -2.46 17.48 -7.13
C LEU A 29 -3.82 16.82 -7.43
N GLN A 30 -4.24 16.84 -8.71
CA GLN A 30 -5.47 16.15 -9.14
C GLN A 30 -5.36 14.63 -8.98
N GLY A 31 -4.21 14.04 -9.31
CA GLY A 31 -4.00 12.60 -9.16
C GLY A 31 -4.02 12.16 -7.69
N GLU A 32 -3.45 12.97 -6.80
CA GLU A 32 -3.50 12.70 -5.35
C GLU A 32 -4.93 12.82 -4.80
N LEU A 33 -5.68 13.85 -5.22
CA LEU A 33 -7.07 14.00 -4.84
C LEU A 33 -7.91 12.79 -5.31
N LEU A 34 -7.70 12.36 -6.55
CA LEU A 34 -8.38 11.18 -7.09
C LEU A 34 -8.05 9.93 -6.28
N SER A 35 -6.76 9.69 -5.98
CA SER A 35 -6.33 8.54 -5.15
C SER A 35 -7.01 8.54 -3.78
N ILE A 36 -7.14 9.70 -3.13
CA ILE A 36 -7.81 9.82 -1.82
C ILE A 36 -9.30 9.50 -1.94
N ILE A 37 -9.96 10.00 -2.99
CA ILE A 37 -11.38 9.73 -3.23
C ILE A 37 -11.59 8.24 -3.54
N GLU A 38 -10.74 7.64 -4.37
CA GLU A 38 -10.78 6.21 -4.68
C GLU A 38 -10.60 5.35 -3.41
N GLU A 39 -9.64 5.67 -2.54
CA GLU A 39 -9.46 5.01 -1.25
C GLU A 39 -10.69 5.15 -0.35
N ALA A 40 -11.27 6.35 -0.30
CA ALA A 40 -12.44 6.62 0.55
C ALA A 40 -13.72 5.95 0.04
N VAL A 41 -13.90 5.85 -1.28
CA VAL A 41 -15.11 5.26 -1.91
C VAL A 41 -15.02 3.75 -1.99
N ASN A 42 -13.86 3.19 -2.35
CA ASN A 42 -13.70 1.75 -2.40
C ASN A 42 -13.78 1.14 -0.99
N GLY A 43 -13.48 1.95 0.04
CA GLY A 43 -13.02 1.44 1.32
C GLY A 43 -11.75 0.62 1.10
N ALA A 44 -10.92 0.45 2.12
CA ALA A 44 -10.22 -0.82 2.12
C ALA A 44 -11.34 -1.89 2.12
N PRO A 45 -11.38 -2.88 1.20
CA PRO A 45 -11.95 -4.14 1.61
C PRO A 45 -11.17 -4.48 2.86
N THR A 46 -11.82 -4.35 4.01
CA THR A 46 -11.27 -4.75 5.30
C THR A 46 -11.26 -6.26 5.29
N LEU A 47 -10.49 -6.84 4.36
CA LEU A 47 -10.03 -8.20 4.52
C LEU A 47 -9.21 -8.13 5.79
N SER A 48 -9.81 -8.60 6.86
CA SER A 48 -9.11 -8.91 8.08
C SER A 48 -7.88 -9.73 7.72
N ALA A 49 -6.83 -9.67 8.54
CA ALA A 49 -5.65 -10.51 8.33
C ALA A 49 -6.02 -12.00 8.15
N GLY A 50 -7.14 -12.43 8.76
CA GLY A 50 -7.72 -13.77 8.58
C GLY A 50 -8.28 -14.03 7.17
N GLU A 51 -8.99 -13.08 6.58
CA GLU A 51 -9.55 -13.22 5.22
C GLU A 51 -8.47 -13.16 4.14
N VAL A 52 -7.45 -12.29 4.31
CA VAL A 52 -6.26 -12.30 3.45
C VAL A 52 -5.56 -13.66 3.54
N LEU A 53 -5.38 -14.19 4.75
CA LEU A 53 -4.74 -15.49 4.95
C LEU A 53 -5.56 -16.65 4.36
N ALA A 54 -6.89 -16.61 4.49
CA ALA A 54 -7.78 -17.61 3.91
C ALA A 54 -7.68 -17.63 2.38
N GLU A 55 -7.64 -16.46 1.75
CA GLU A 55 -7.52 -16.33 0.31
C GLU A 55 -6.14 -16.77 -0.20
N VAL A 56 -5.07 -16.39 0.48
CA VAL A 56 -3.70 -16.85 0.18
C VAL A 56 -3.59 -18.38 0.28
N ARG A 57 -4.23 -18.98 1.29
CA ARG A 57 -4.31 -20.45 1.44
C ARG A 57 -5.12 -21.10 0.32
N ARG A 58 -6.25 -20.50 -0.08
CA ARG A 58 -7.10 -20.99 -1.17
C ARG A 58 -6.37 -20.99 -2.51
N LEU A 59 -5.58 -19.95 -2.77
CA LEU A 59 -4.76 -19.84 -3.98
C LEU A 59 -3.61 -20.84 -4.03
N GLY A 60 -3.33 -21.55 -2.93
CA GLY A 60 -2.31 -22.61 -2.90
C GLY A 60 -0.90 -22.12 -3.19
N LEU A 61 -0.64 -20.83 -2.96
CA LEU A 61 0.65 -20.20 -3.23
C LEU A 61 1.71 -20.89 -2.38
N LYS A 62 2.64 -21.58 -3.04
CA LYS A 62 3.82 -22.15 -2.40
C LYS A 62 4.94 -21.13 -2.53
N THR A 63 5.26 -20.46 -1.44
CA THR A 63 6.54 -19.75 -1.33
C THR A 63 7.64 -20.79 -1.24
N PRO A 64 8.71 -20.70 -2.06
CA PRO A 64 9.90 -21.51 -1.86
C PRO A 64 10.36 -21.39 -0.41
N ALA A 65 10.73 -22.49 0.23
CA ALA A 65 11.17 -22.53 1.63
C ALA A 65 12.58 -21.92 1.83
N ASP A 66 12.92 -20.92 1.02
CA ASP A 66 14.25 -20.35 0.89
C ASP A 66 14.68 -19.64 2.17
N SER A 67 13.74 -19.03 2.91
CA SER A 67 14.10 -18.32 4.15
C SER A 67 14.76 -19.25 5.18
N SER A 68 14.25 -20.48 5.32
CA SER A 68 14.81 -21.44 6.27
C SER A 68 16.14 -22.03 5.80
N ALA A 69 16.31 -22.21 4.48
CA ALA A 69 17.55 -22.68 3.88
C ALA A 69 18.65 -21.61 3.97
N ILE A 70 18.32 -20.35 3.71
CA ILE A 70 19.21 -19.18 3.81
C ILE A 70 19.67 -19.01 5.27
N ILE A 71 18.75 -19.03 6.25
CA ILE A 71 19.10 -18.91 7.68
C ILE A 71 20.02 -20.05 8.14
N ARG A 72 19.76 -21.28 7.68
CA ARG A 72 20.62 -22.43 8.00
C ARG A 72 22.01 -22.29 7.38
N ALA A 73 22.09 -21.91 6.10
CA ALA A 73 23.36 -21.69 5.43
C ALA A 73 24.20 -20.61 6.13
N ASP A 74 23.58 -19.50 6.52
CA ASP A 74 24.26 -18.38 7.19
C ASP A 74 24.73 -18.75 8.62
N ARG A 75 23.94 -19.55 9.34
CA ARG A 75 24.32 -20.11 10.65
C ARG A 75 25.47 -21.10 10.53
N ASP A 76 25.39 -22.00 9.56
CA ASP A 76 26.34 -23.11 9.40
C ASP A 76 27.68 -22.60 8.78
N ALA A 77 27.64 -21.48 8.06
CA ALA A 77 28.83 -20.79 7.52
C ALA A 77 29.60 -19.96 8.57
N ARG A 78 29.07 -19.75 9.78
CA ARG A 78 29.79 -19.03 10.83
C ARG A 78 30.89 -19.93 11.42
N PRO A 79 32.19 -19.61 11.25
CA PRO A 79 33.25 -20.37 11.88
C PRO A 79 33.18 -20.14 13.39
N ARG A 80 33.28 -21.21 14.17
CA ARG A 80 33.49 -21.11 15.62
C ARG A 80 34.87 -20.47 15.82
N ARG A 81 34.89 -19.25 16.35
CA ARG A 81 36.10 -18.62 16.89
C ARG A 81 36.59 -19.36 18.13
#